data_AF-A0A660Q3W7-F1
#
_entry.id   AF-A0A660Q3W7-F1
#
_cell.length_a   1.000
_cell.length_b   1.000
_cell.length_c   1.000
_cell.angle_alpha   90.00
_cell.angle_beta   90.00
_cell.angle_gamma   90.00
#
_symmetry.space_group_name_H-M   'P 1'
#
loop_
_entity.id
_entity.type
_entity.pdbx_description
1 polymer ?
#
loop_
_entity_poly.entity_id
_entity_poly.type
_entity_poly.pdbx_seq_one_letter_code
_entity_poly.pdbx_strand_id
1 'polypeptide(L)'
;MFLASIIILSVLMFNGCDQAEDVVAPVSTTEIHLSPVQLPSAPSGFIYELWVTDTAGASYSLGKFQWDSYFHRFLDADSNRIDTVWTVDYDVLDPFYRFLDVTVEPFPDLEPNVQGAVMLRDTIGDPEVNPIQMVYPIDFGLSTAGFALETPTDKDSRSYDASGVWFALYNQDSLAVHDTINVFMNTNTRDSRRLDIETYYWICNIEEGGVCIDSSDITAEVLLDPDYMIDERWEIIDTTNLEELASTLDTVAVVCVDTVVDSFYVLDTMTMDTFVHVTLDYEFVTWPVNVSSETIDTFIIDPCTGDTIDLTIEPFTNIIHQLFFTTRESPKTLDRFLSNAEEVPDLNGSDWHYRGWIISPLLPSDCAELGRLTRPEWSDFAVDQYFGDPDNWPIISTGSFKSFESKDDGNPFSKLLRVPNFPGEDFLINLPCGRTEPYAFADSLDPDADPIGEIFITLEPDDYDGPTNFPLVLFTTRSHIPNYGSVSDTTVDHVQTYSLLNVAQRVTDNPFGFPGIDVALVRK
;
A
#
# COMPACT_ATOMS: atom_id res chain seq x y z
N MET A 1 82.06 -30.45 45.62
CA MET A 1 82.02 -28.97 45.49
C MET A 1 81.32 -28.51 44.21
N PHE A 2 81.61 -29.06 43.03
CA PHE A 2 81.01 -28.61 41.76
C PHE A 2 79.46 -28.73 41.69
N LEU A 3 78.88 -29.80 42.27
CA LEU A 3 77.42 -30.01 42.29
C LEU A 3 76.68 -29.01 43.19
N ALA A 4 77.32 -28.55 44.27
CA ALA A 4 76.73 -27.57 45.19
C ALA A 4 76.66 -26.17 44.55
N SER A 5 77.64 -25.82 43.71
CA SER A 5 77.66 -24.55 42.97
C SER A 5 76.57 -24.47 41.89
N ILE A 6 76.22 -25.60 41.26
CA ILE A 6 75.14 -25.66 40.25
C ILE A 6 73.76 -25.51 40.90
N ILE A 7 73.54 -26.12 42.07
CA ILE A 7 72.26 -26.01 42.80
C ILE A 7 72.06 -24.58 43.33
N ILE A 8 73.12 -23.90 43.79
CA ILE A 8 73.03 -22.51 44.23
C ILE A 8 72.75 -21.57 43.04
N LEU A 9 73.34 -21.82 41.87
CA LEU A 9 73.08 -21.02 40.67
C LEU A 9 71.66 -21.24 40.12
N SER A 10 71.11 -22.45 40.20
CA SER A 10 69.73 -22.72 39.79
C SER A 10 68.71 -22.08 40.73
N VAL A 11 68.95 -22.06 42.04
CA VAL A 11 68.04 -21.41 43.02
C VAL A 11 68.04 -19.88 42.86
N LEU A 12 69.15 -19.29 42.40
CA LEU A 12 69.24 -17.85 42.12
C LEU A 12 68.54 -17.45 40.80
N MET A 13 68.41 -18.36 39.83
CA MET A 13 67.68 -18.06 38.58
C MET A 13 66.15 -18.18 38.72
N PHE A 14 65.63 -18.87 39.75
CA PHE A 14 64.18 -19.01 39.97
C PHE A 14 63.58 -17.96 40.94
N ASN A 15 64.40 -17.13 41.61
CA ASN A 15 63.93 -16.06 42.51
C ASN A 15 64.12 -14.64 41.92
N GLY A 16 64.28 -14.54 40.59
CA GLY A 16 64.73 -13.32 39.92
C GLY A 16 63.68 -12.54 39.12
N CYS A 17 62.39 -12.85 39.25
CA CYS A 17 61.33 -12.10 38.57
C CYS A 17 60.07 -11.96 39.45
N ASP A 18 60.19 -11.39 40.65
CA ASP A 18 59.09 -10.56 41.14
C ASP A 18 59.18 -9.26 40.32
N GLN A 19 58.60 -9.26 39.11
CA GLN A 19 58.18 -8.00 38.52
C GLN A 19 57.24 -7.39 39.56
N ALA A 20 57.53 -6.17 40.01
CA ALA A 20 56.63 -5.47 40.91
C ALA A 20 55.23 -5.53 40.32
N GLU A 21 54.32 -6.20 41.03
CA GLU A 21 52.89 -6.06 40.86
C GLU A 21 52.59 -4.56 40.78
N ASP A 22 51.72 -4.20 39.83
CA ASP A 22 51.18 -2.85 39.63
C ASP A 22 52.10 -1.77 39.07
N VAL A 23 52.53 -1.94 37.81
CA VAL A 23 52.42 -0.80 36.90
C VAL A 23 50.95 -0.70 36.52
N VAL A 24 50.13 -0.11 37.40
CA VAL A 24 48.82 0.40 37.00
C VAL A 24 49.11 1.47 35.98
N ALA A 25 49.03 1.12 34.69
CA ALA A 25 48.99 2.14 33.65
C ALA A 25 47.88 3.11 34.07
N PRO A 26 48.15 4.42 34.15
CA PRO A 26 47.13 5.38 34.55
C PRO A 26 45.91 5.12 33.67
N VAL A 27 44.75 4.98 34.30
CA VAL A 27 43.49 4.83 33.58
C VAL A 27 43.38 6.07 32.69
N SER A 28 43.47 5.87 31.38
CA SER A 28 43.30 6.94 30.41
C SER A 28 41.87 7.44 30.55
N THR A 29 41.72 8.72 30.90
CA THR A 29 40.42 9.37 30.97
C THR A 29 40.18 10.14 29.68
N THR A 30 38.93 10.23 29.24
CA THR A 30 38.55 11.09 28.13
C THR A 30 37.65 12.20 28.63
N GLU A 31 37.92 13.43 28.20
CA GLU A 31 36.97 14.53 28.29
C GLU A 31 36.21 14.68 26.98
N ILE A 32 34.89 14.78 27.10
CA ILE A 32 33.95 14.97 25.99
C ILE A 32 33.35 16.36 26.14
N HIS A 33 33.59 17.22 25.15
CA HIS A 33 33.03 18.56 25.08
C HIS A 33 31.89 18.57 24.08
N LEU A 34 30.67 18.91 24.53
CA LEU A 34 29.50 18.98 23.67
C LEU A 34 29.17 20.43 23.33
N SER A 35 28.95 20.71 22.04
CA SER A 35 28.50 22.02 21.52
C SER A 35 27.22 21.83 20.71
N PRO A 36 26.03 21.94 21.33
CA PRO A 36 24.77 21.76 20.63
C PRO A 36 24.54 22.81 19.54
N VAL A 37 23.94 22.37 18.44
CA VAL A 37 23.54 23.18 17.29
C VAL A 37 22.08 22.87 17.00
N GLN A 38 21.18 23.83 17.25
CA GLN A 38 19.72 23.64 17.07
C GLN A 38 19.13 22.45 17.84
N LEU A 39 19.77 22.01 18.92
CA LEU A 39 19.21 20.98 19.80
C LEU A 39 17.99 21.59 20.52
N PRO A 40 16.77 21.04 20.37
CA PRO A 40 15.62 21.52 21.12
C PRO A 40 15.72 21.13 22.59
N SER A 41 14.90 21.75 23.42
CA SER A 41 14.66 21.22 24.76
C SER A 41 13.86 19.92 24.65
N ALA A 42 14.24 18.88 25.40
CA ALA A 42 13.49 17.63 25.42
C ALA A 42 12.05 17.91 25.91
N PRO A 43 11.02 17.29 25.30
CA PRO A 43 9.65 17.41 25.78
C PRO A 43 9.51 16.97 27.24
N SER A 44 8.47 17.48 27.92
CA SER A 44 8.18 17.07 29.31
C SER A 44 8.05 15.54 29.41
N GLY A 45 8.75 14.95 30.38
CA GLY A 45 8.78 13.50 30.56
C GLY A 45 9.89 12.78 29.78
N PHE A 46 10.76 13.53 29.07
CA PHE A 46 11.90 12.99 28.34
C PHE A 46 13.22 13.63 28.78
N ILE A 47 14.32 12.92 28.52
CA ILE A 47 15.70 13.36 28.76
C ILE A 47 16.60 12.90 27.62
N TYR A 48 17.72 13.59 27.39
CA TYR A 48 18.76 13.12 26.49
C TYR A 48 19.73 12.21 27.25
N GLU A 49 20.21 11.16 26.60
CA GLU A 49 21.30 10.35 27.12
C GLU A 49 22.42 10.21 26.09
N LEU A 50 23.65 10.41 26.54
CA LEU A 50 24.84 10.22 25.72
C LEU A 50 25.32 8.77 25.87
N TRP A 51 25.55 8.10 24.76
CA TRP A 51 25.98 6.71 24.70
C TRP A 51 27.24 6.56 23.85
N VAL A 52 28.06 5.58 24.19
CA VAL A 52 29.08 5.04 23.30
C VAL A 52 28.70 3.63 22.88
N THR A 53 28.80 3.34 21.58
CA THR A 53 28.46 2.03 21.02
C THR A 53 29.71 1.36 20.47
N ASP A 54 29.96 0.12 20.87
CA ASP A 54 31.13 -0.65 20.44
C ASP A 54 31.00 -1.22 19.02
N THR A 55 32.08 -1.85 18.55
CA THR A 55 32.11 -2.53 17.25
C THR A 55 31.20 -3.76 17.15
N ALA A 56 30.73 -4.31 18.27
CA ALA A 56 29.78 -5.41 18.35
C ALA A 56 28.31 -4.94 18.44
N GLY A 57 28.08 -3.63 18.62
CA GLY A 57 26.76 -3.02 18.76
C GLY A 57 26.25 -2.95 20.21
N ALA A 58 27.10 -3.18 21.22
CA ALA A 58 26.74 -2.95 22.61
C ALA A 58 26.91 -1.47 22.96
N SER A 59 25.90 -0.90 23.61
CA SER A 59 25.86 0.51 23.99
C SER A 59 26.12 0.69 25.49
N TYR A 60 26.88 1.72 25.85
CA TYR A 60 27.25 2.06 27.21
C TYR A 60 26.90 3.53 27.48
N SER A 61 26.10 3.79 28.51
CA SER A 61 25.73 5.14 28.89
C SER A 61 26.94 5.92 29.41
N LEU A 62 27.08 7.16 28.93
CA LEU A 62 28.06 8.15 29.37
C LEU A 62 27.43 9.19 30.32
N GLY A 63 26.10 9.20 30.41
CA GLY A 63 25.35 10.09 31.29
C GLY A 63 24.14 10.75 30.64
N LYS A 64 23.19 11.13 31.48
CA LYS A 64 21.94 11.81 31.12
C LYS A 64 22.08 13.32 31.25
N PHE A 65 21.43 14.06 30.37
CA PHE A 65 21.38 15.52 30.42
C PHE A 65 20.07 16.06 29.86
N GLN A 66 19.67 17.23 30.33
CA GLN A 66 18.69 18.07 29.66
C GLN A 66 19.42 19.20 28.94
N TRP A 67 18.84 19.68 27.84
CA TRP A 67 19.27 20.89 27.18
C TRP A 67 18.19 21.95 27.35
N ASP A 68 18.55 23.08 27.93
CA ASP A 68 17.71 24.25 28.07
C ASP A 68 18.03 25.16 26.89
N SER A 69 17.24 25.02 25.82
CA SER A 69 17.54 25.65 24.54
C SER A 69 17.35 27.17 24.59
N TYR A 70 16.43 27.66 25.43
CA TYR A 70 16.24 29.09 25.67
C TYR A 70 17.45 29.76 26.35
N PHE A 71 18.07 29.09 27.33
CA PHE A 71 19.25 29.63 28.03
C PHE A 71 20.59 29.08 27.50
N HIS A 72 20.56 28.24 26.46
CA HIS A 72 21.69 27.55 25.86
C HIS A 72 22.63 26.92 26.90
N ARG A 73 22.10 26.06 27.77
CA ARG A 73 22.86 25.40 28.85
C ARG A 73 22.42 23.97 29.10
N PHE A 74 23.36 23.16 29.57
CA PHE A 74 23.07 21.82 30.04
C PHE A 74 22.54 21.83 31.48
N LEU A 75 21.57 20.95 31.73
CA LEU A 75 21.07 20.65 33.07
C LEU A 75 21.17 19.14 33.34
N ASP A 76 21.23 18.75 34.60
CA ASP A 76 21.05 17.36 35.02
C ASP A 76 19.56 16.97 35.06
N ALA A 77 19.28 15.73 35.46
CA ALA A 77 17.93 15.20 35.62
C ALA A 77 17.05 15.95 36.66
N ASP A 78 17.67 16.64 37.60
CA ASP A 78 17.00 17.45 38.62
C ASP A 78 16.90 18.93 38.21
N SER A 79 17.20 19.24 36.94
CA SER A 79 17.25 20.58 36.36
C SER A 79 18.27 21.53 37.01
N ASN A 80 19.31 21.00 37.66
CA ASN A 80 20.46 21.80 38.08
C ASN A 80 21.41 22.01 36.90
N ARG A 81 22.02 23.19 36.83
CA ARG A 81 23.02 23.48 35.80
C ARG A 81 24.25 22.58 35.96
N ILE A 82 24.69 21.99 34.85
CA ILE A 82 25.94 21.24 34.73
C ILE A 82 26.90 21.89 33.73
N ASP A 83 28.13 21.40 33.68
CA ASP A 83 29.16 21.86 32.72
C ASP A 83 28.96 21.22 31.34
N THR A 84 29.63 21.75 30.32
CA THR A 84 29.65 21.22 28.94
C THR A 84 30.72 20.14 28.75
N VAL A 85 31.35 19.68 29.84
CA VAL A 85 32.47 18.73 29.83
C VAL A 85 32.08 17.48 30.62
N TRP A 86 32.09 16.34 29.95
CA TRP A 86 31.89 15.02 30.54
C TRP A 86 33.24 14.31 30.63
N THR A 87 33.68 14.01 31.85
CA THR A 87 34.87 13.18 32.06
C THR A 87 34.43 11.75 32.30
N VAL A 88 34.97 10.82 31.50
CA VAL A 88 34.73 9.39 31.64
C VAL A 88 36.01 8.65 32.01
N ASP A 89 35.88 7.64 32.86
CA ASP A 89 36.99 6.87 33.43
C ASP A 89 37.59 5.82 32.46
N TYR A 90 37.43 6.04 31.15
CA TYR A 90 37.98 5.19 30.10
C TYR A 90 38.21 5.97 28.80
N ASP A 91 38.99 5.38 27.90
CA ASP A 91 39.34 6.01 26.63
C ASP A 91 38.26 5.76 25.56
N VAL A 92 37.40 6.75 25.31
CA VAL A 92 36.37 6.66 24.26
C VAL A 92 37.01 6.60 22.87
N LEU A 93 38.26 7.02 22.72
CA LEU A 93 39.05 6.90 21.48
C LEU A 93 39.69 5.51 21.29
N ASP A 94 39.43 4.56 22.19
CA ASP A 94 39.83 3.17 21.96
C ASP A 94 39.12 2.61 20.71
N PRO A 95 39.82 1.97 19.77
CA PRO A 95 39.22 1.36 18.57
C PRO A 95 38.14 0.31 18.83
N PHE A 96 37.97 -0.12 20.08
CA PHE A 96 36.84 -0.92 20.54
C PHE A 96 35.50 -0.19 20.33
N TYR A 97 35.47 1.13 20.54
CA TYR A 97 34.30 1.97 20.36
C TYR A 97 34.17 2.46 18.92
N ARG A 98 32.93 2.56 18.44
CA ARG A 98 32.64 2.88 17.04
C ARG A 98 31.77 4.11 16.88
N PHE A 99 30.72 4.25 17.68
CA PHE A 99 29.77 5.35 17.54
C PHE A 99 29.61 6.11 18.86
N LEU A 100 29.37 7.40 18.73
CA LEU A 100 28.85 8.25 19.79
C LEU A 100 27.42 8.60 19.43
N ASP A 101 26.50 8.31 20.33
CA ASP A 101 25.07 8.42 20.10
C ASP A 101 24.43 9.33 21.16
N VAL A 102 23.41 10.09 20.77
CA VAL A 102 22.49 10.75 21.69
C VAL A 102 21.10 10.18 21.45
N THR A 103 20.49 9.66 22.51
CA THR A 103 19.12 9.15 22.49
C THR A 103 18.15 10.13 23.14
N VAL A 104 16.87 9.96 22.84
CA VAL A 104 15.75 10.56 23.57
C VAL A 104 15.07 9.44 24.34
N GLU A 105 14.92 9.63 25.66
CA GLU A 105 14.42 8.56 26.54
C GLU A 105 13.39 9.08 27.53
N PRO A 106 12.41 8.26 27.93
CA PRO A 106 11.46 8.60 28.97
C PRO A 106 12.18 8.86 30.29
N PHE A 107 11.65 9.78 31.09
CA PHE A 107 12.19 10.11 32.40
C PHE A 107 11.08 10.13 33.46
N PRO A 108 11.10 9.22 34.46
CA PRO A 108 12.15 8.25 34.76
C PRO A 108 12.17 7.08 33.77
N ASP A 109 13.38 6.69 33.39
CA ASP A 109 13.64 5.58 32.48
C ASP A 109 13.48 4.22 33.20
N LEU A 110 12.69 3.33 32.59
CA LEU A 110 12.39 2.00 33.12
C LEU A 110 13.48 0.96 32.77
N GLU A 111 14.28 1.21 31.73
CA GLU A 111 15.28 0.29 31.19
C GLU A 111 16.65 0.97 30.99
N PRO A 112 17.31 1.44 32.07
CA PRO A 112 18.53 2.29 32.00
C PRO A 112 19.80 1.65 31.44
N ASN A 113 19.72 0.42 30.95
CA ASN A 113 20.82 -0.26 30.26
C ASN A 113 20.46 -0.59 28.80
N VAL A 114 19.33 -0.12 28.31
CA VAL A 114 18.86 -0.28 26.94
C VAL A 114 18.87 1.10 26.31
N GLN A 115 19.60 1.23 25.21
CA GLN A 115 19.65 2.47 24.46
C GLN A 115 18.25 2.78 23.89
N GLY A 116 17.72 3.98 24.15
CA GLY A 116 16.47 4.43 23.55
C GLY A 116 16.59 4.86 22.09
N ALA A 117 15.62 5.63 21.61
CA ALA A 117 15.56 6.09 20.23
C ALA A 117 16.76 7.00 19.89
N VAL A 118 17.65 6.52 19.02
CA VAL A 118 18.86 7.26 18.61
C VAL A 118 18.47 8.47 17.77
N MET A 119 18.71 9.65 18.32
CA MET A 119 18.40 10.93 17.70
C MET A 119 19.60 11.51 16.97
N LEU A 120 20.80 11.44 17.56
CA LEU A 120 22.03 11.90 16.92
C LEU A 120 23.07 10.80 16.98
N ARG A 121 23.87 10.67 15.93
CA ARG A 121 24.96 9.68 15.84
C ARG A 121 26.10 10.23 15.00
N ASP A 122 27.32 9.89 15.36
CA ASP A 122 28.47 9.97 14.47
C ASP A 122 29.50 8.87 14.81
N THR A 123 30.43 8.64 13.89
CA THR A 123 31.51 7.67 14.04
C THR A 123 32.67 8.27 14.83
N ILE A 124 33.14 7.54 15.83
CA ILE A 124 34.34 7.92 16.59
C ILE A 124 35.56 7.69 15.68
N GLY A 125 36.31 8.76 15.43
CA GLY A 125 37.54 8.75 14.65
C GLY A 125 38.62 9.60 15.31
N ASP A 126 39.73 9.82 14.60
CA ASP A 126 40.73 10.79 15.03
C ASP A 126 40.14 12.21 14.95
N PRO A 127 39.92 12.91 16.07
CA PRO A 127 39.26 14.21 16.09
C PRO A 127 40.08 15.31 15.39
N GLU A 128 41.39 15.10 15.16
CA GLU A 128 42.22 16.03 14.37
C GLU A 128 41.96 15.90 12.86
N VAL A 129 41.49 14.73 12.42
CA VAL A 129 41.26 14.42 11.00
C VAL A 129 39.79 14.61 10.64
N ASN A 130 38.88 14.11 11.48
CA ASN A 130 37.45 14.21 11.28
C ASN A 130 36.79 14.69 12.57
N PRO A 131 36.47 16.00 12.71
CA PRO A 131 35.76 16.49 13.87
C PRO A 131 34.40 15.79 13.96
N ILE A 132 34.07 15.31 15.15
CA ILE A 132 32.82 14.57 15.37
C ILE A 132 31.66 15.57 15.33
N GLN A 133 30.69 15.30 14.46
CA GLN A 133 29.48 16.08 14.27
C GLN A 133 28.29 15.15 14.33
N MET A 134 27.75 14.94 15.53
CA MET A 134 26.57 14.12 15.72
C MET A 134 25.37 14.79 15.03
N VAL A 135 24.76 14.08 14.09
CA VAL A 135 23.59 14.51 13.31
C VAL A 135 22.55 13.39 13.32
N TYR A 136 21.34 13.68 12.84
CA TYR A 136 20.33 12.64 12.68
C TYR A 136 20.85 11.52 11.76
N PRO A 137 20.74 10.23 12.15
CA PRO A 137 21.41 9.13 11.46
C PRO A 137 20.79 8.76 10.09
N ILE A 138 19.59 9.24 9.80
CA ILE A 138 18.89 8.98 8.54
C ILE A 138 18.94 10.25 7.68
N ASP A 139 19.37 10.10 6.43
CA ASP A 139 19.38 11.19 5.47
C ASP A 139 18.01 11.33 4.78
N PHE A 140 17.39 12.48 4.95
CA PHE A 140 16.13 12.87 4.28
C PHE A 140 16.37 13.79 3.08
N GLY A 141 17.62 13.98 2.65
CA GLY A 141 18.06 15.13 1.85
C GLY A 141 17.31 15.39 0.54
N LEU A 142 16.74 14.38 -0.12
CA LEU A 142 15.97 14.57 -1.35
C LEU A 142 14.50 14.15 -1.20
N SER A 143 14.11 13.74 0.00
CA SER A 143 12.76 13.26 0.28
C SER A 143 11.73 14.35 -0.02
N THR A 144 10.69 13.98 -0.76
CA THR A 144 9.54 14.83 -1.04
C THR A 144 8.28 14.14 -0.59
N ALA A 145 7.31 14.91 -0.11
CA ALA A 145 6.00 14.44 0.29
C ALA A 145 4.95 15.48 -0.11
N GLY A 146 3.70 15.07 -0.19
CA GLY A 146 2.58 15.98 -0.36
C GLY A 146 1.37 15.53 0.44
N PHE A 147 0.30 16.32 0.39
CA PHE A 147 -0.98 15.95 0.99
C PHE A 147 -2.14 16.34 0.08
N ALA A 148 -3.28 15.68 0.26
CA ALA A 148 -4.56 16.02 -0.32
C ALA A 148 -5.53 16.47 0.80
N LEU A 149 -6.41 17.41 0.47
CA LEU A 149 -7.49 17.88 1.36
C LEU A 149 -8.82 17.30 0.90
N GLU A 150 -9.23 16.17 1.46
CA GLU A 150 -10.47 15.47 1.10
C GLU A 150 -10.98 14.59 2.23
N THR A 151 -12.29 14.36 2.27
CA THR A 151 -13.00 13.43 3.16
C THR A 151 -13.48 12.14 2.45
N PRO A 152 -12.59 11.23 2.01
CA PRO A 152 -12.99 10.01 1.30
C PRO A 152 -14.04 9.15 2.03
N THR A 153 -14.12 9.21 3.36
CA THR A 153 -14.92 8.28 4.15
C THR A 153 -16.43 8.58 4.17
N ASP A 154 -16.89 9.77 3.78
CA ASP A 154 -18.32 10.12 3.80
C ASP A 154 -19.08 9.87 2.48
N LYS A 155 -18.36 9.54 1.40
CA LYS A 155 -18.89 9.31 0.04
C LYS A 155 -19.55 10.53 -0.61
N ASP A 156 -19.33 11.73 -0.09
CA ASP A 156 -19.91 12.95 -0.64
C ASP A 156 -18.79 13.95 -0.99
N SER A 157 -18.32 13.90 -2.24
CA SER A 157 -17.32 14.81 -2.79
C SER A 157 -17.83 16.25 -3.00
N ARG A 158 -18.92 16.63 -2.32
CA ARG A 158 -19.53 17.97 -2.38
C ARG A 158 -19.80 18.54 -0.99
N SER A 159 -19.45 17.81 0.07
CA SER A 159 -19.70 18.22 1.44
C SER A 159 -18.51 17.87 2.30
N TYR A 160 -18.20 18.72 3.27
CA TYR A 160 -17.06 18.54 4.18
C TYR A 160 -15.68 18.54 3.48
N ASP A 161 -15.60 19.05 2.25
CA ASP A 161 -14.34 19.39 1.61
C ASP A 161 -13.45 20.20 2.57
N ALA A 162 -12.15 19.93 2.56
CA ALA A 162 -11.19 20.45 3.53
C ALA A 162 -11.36 19.97 4.99
N SER A 163 -12.15 18.92 5.26
CA SER A 163 -12.20 18.31 6.59
C SER A 163 -11.29 17.09 6.75
N GLY A 164 -10.73 16.56 5.68
CA GLY A 164 -9.74 15.48 5.75
C GLY A 164 -8.40 15.84 5.14
N VAL A 165 -7.34 15.20 5.64
CA VAL A 165 -5.96 15.38 5.22
C VAL A 165 -5.31 14.01 5.03
N TRP A 166 -4.83 13.73 3.82
CA TRP A 166 -4.19 12.46 3.46
C TRP A 166 -2.83 12.67 2.82
N PHE A 167 -1.79 11.94 3.24
CA PHE A 167 -0.44 12.03 2.67
C PHE A 167 -0.30 11.11 1.44
N ALA A 168 -1.17 11.34 0.45
CA ALA A 168 -1.22 10.58 -0.79
C ALA A 168 -1.56 11.49 -1.98
N LEU A 169 -1.21 11.05 -3.19
CA LEU A 169 -1.90 11.51 -4.40
C LEU A 169 -3.30 10.91 -4.35
N TYR A 170 -4.30 11.75 -4.57
CA TYR A 170 -5.64 11.27 -4.85
C TYR A 170 -6.00 11.60 -6.30
N ASN A 171 -6.76 10.73 -6.93
CA ASN A 171 -7.35 10.98 -8.24
C ASN A 171 -8.73 10.35 -8.28
N GLN A 172 -9.73 11.14 -8.62
CA GLN A 172 -11.05 10.63 -8.92
C GLN A 172 -11.07 10.18 -10.39
N ASP A 173 -11.08 8.88 -10.60
CA ASP A 173 -11.17 8.28 -11.93
C ASP A 173 -12.62 7.89 -12.23
N SER A 174 -13.03 7.97 -13.49
CA SER A 174 -14.34 7.47 -13.92
C SER A 174 -14.14 6.25 -14.79
N LEU A 175 -14.54 5.09 -14.27
CA LEU A 175 -14.54 3.85 -15.02
C LEU A 175 -15.91 3.62 -15.65
N ALA A 176 -15.96 3.53 -16.97
CA ALA A 176 -17.14 3.04 -17.68
C ALA A 176 -17.24 1.52 -17.49
N VAL A 177 -18.18 1.07 -16.65
CA VAL A 177 -18.50 -0.36 -16.54
C VAL A 177 -19.62 -0.67 -17.52
N HIS A 178 -19.33 -1.51 -18.50
CA HIS A 178 -20.35 -2.05 -19.40
C HIS A 178 -20.95 -3.30 -18.77
N ASP A 179 -22.25 -3.27 -18.49
CA ASP A 179 -23.00 -4.41 -18.00
C ASP A 179 -23.92 -4.94 -19.10
N THR A 180 -23.94 -6.25 -19.31
CA THR A 180 -24.81 -6.89 -20.31
C THR A 180 -26.20 -7.01 -19.73
N ILE A 181 -27.09 -6.08 -20.10
CA ILE A 181 -28.46 -6.02 -19.57
C ILE A 181 -29.46 -6.87 -20.36
N ASN A 182 -29.11 -7.28 -21.58
CA ASN A 182 -29.96 -8.14 -22.39
C ASN A 182 -29.13 -8.96 -23.39
N VAL A 183 -29.51 -10.21 -23.57
CA VAL A 183 -28.95 -11.12 -24.57
C VAL A 183 -30.13 -11.70 -25.35
N PHE A 184 -30.13 -11.48 -26.67
CA PHE A 184 -31.13 -12.04 -27.56
C PHE A 184 -30.46 -12.84 -28.67
N MET A 185 -30.89 -14.08 -28.86
CA MET A 185 -30.43 -14.93 -29.95
C MET A 185 -31.47 -14.89 -31.07
N ASN A 186 -31.06 -14.47 -32.26
CA ASN A 186 -31.85 -14.60 -33.46
C ASN A 186 -31.34 -15.78 -34.28
N THR A 187 -32.22 -16.73 -34.56
CA THR A 187 -31.90 -17.88 -35.38
C THR A 187 -32.51 -17.67 -36.76
N ASN A 188 -31.68 -17.49 -37.79
CA ASN A 188 -32.15 -17.31 -39.15
C ASN A 188 -31.68 -18.46 -40.04
N THR A 189 -32.63 -19.13 -40.69
CA THR A 189 -32.37 -20.14 -41.71
C THR A 189 -32.17 -19.43 -43.05
N ARG A 190 -30.91 -19.16 -43.41
CA ARG A 190 -30.60 -18.60 -44.73
C ARG A 190 -29.99 -19.63 -45.66
N ASP A 191 -30.83 -19.94 -46.66
CA ASP A 191 -30.57 -20.65 -47.90
C ASP A 191 -30.06 -22.09 -47.76
N SER A 192 -30.81 -22.99 -48.39
CA SER A 192 -30.40 -24.36 -48.63
C SER A 192 -29.12 -24.36 -49.46
N ARG A 193 -28.02 -24.85 -48.89
CA ARG A 193 -26.91 -25.28 -49.72
C ARG A 193 -27.27 -26.63 -50.32
N ARG A 194 -27.05 -26.75 -51.62
CA ARG A 194 -26.90 -28.05 -52.26
C ARG A 194 -25.61 -28.64 -51.72
N LEU A 195 -25.74 -29.57 -50.78
CA LEU A 195 -24.63 -30.34 -50.27
C LEU A 195 -24.24 -31.32 -51.40
N ASP A 196 -23.04 -31.20 -51.95
CA ASP A 196 -22.45 -32.30 -52.72
C ASP A 196 -22.09 -33.38 -51.70
N ILE A 197 -23.07 -34.20 -51.34
CA ILE A 197 -22.87 -35.40 -50.53
C ILE A 197 -22.07 -36.36 -51.39
N GLU A 198 -20.87 -36.74 -50.94
CA GLU A 198 -20.21 -37.93 -51.47
C GLU A 198 -21.14 -39.11 -51.18
N THR A 199 -21.72 -39.66 -52.24
CA THR A 199 -22.75 -40.70 -52.19
C THR A 199 -22.21 -41.99 -51.60
N TYR A 200 -22.72 -42.36 -50.43
CA TYR A 200 -22.55 -43.70 -49.85
C TYR A 200 -23.92 -44.39 -49.80
N TYR A 201 -23.96 -45.67 -50.15
CA TYR A 201 -25.15 -46.49 -49.99
C TYR A 201 -25.10 -47.13 -48.60
N TRP A 202 -26.25 -47.41 -48.01
CA TRP A 202 -26.34 -48.16 -46.76
C TRP A 202 -27.12 -49.43 -47.02
N ILE A 203 -26.64 -50.56 -46.48
CA ILE A 203 -27.35 -51.83 -46.54
C ILE A 203 -27.86 -52.12 -45.14
N CYS A 204 -29.18 -52.20 -44.97
CA CYS A 204 -29.82 -52.34 -43.67
C CYS A 204 -30.59 -53.66 -43.56
N ASN A 205 -30.45 -54.37 -42.43
CA ASN A 205 -31.20 -55.59 -42.15
C ASN A 205 -32.50 -55.25 -41.42
N ILE A 206 -33.63 -55.58 -42.04
CA ILE A 206 -34.94 -55.14 -41.58
C ILE A 206 -35.46 -56.02 -40.42
N GLU A 207 -34.95 -57.26 -40.28
CA GLU A 207 -35.43 -58.19 -39.25
C GLU A 207 -34.66 -58.12 -37.92
N GLU A 208 -33.44 -57.57 -37.92
CA GLU A 208 -32.58 -57.44 -36.72
C GLU A 208 -32.62 -56.02 -36.11
N GLY A 209 -33.76 -55.33 -36.23
CA GLY A 209 -33.95 -54.01 -35.61
C GLY A 209 -33.23 -52.86 -36.32
N GLY A 210 -32.96 -52.98 -37.63
CA GLY A 210 -32.46 -51.87 -38.45
C GLY A 210 -30.97 -51.63 -38.37
N VAL A 211 -30.16 -52.66 -38.10
CA VAL A 211 -28.68 -52.53 -38.14
C VAL A 211 -28.23 -52.31 -39.59
N CYS A 212 -27.61 -51.15 -39.84
CA CYS A 212 -27.09 -50.76 -41.14
C CYS A 212 -25.56 -50.81 -41.15
N ILE A 213 -24.99 -51.23 -42.28
CA ILE A 213 -23.54 -51.25 -42.51
C ILE A 213 -23.21 -50.23 -43.62
N ASP A 214 -22.19 -49.41 -43.37
CA ASP A 214 -21.66 -48.42 -44.33
C ASP A 214 -21.09 -49.13 -45.56
N SER A 215 -21.53 -48.75 -46.76
CA SER A 215 -21.03 -49.32 -48.01
C SER A 215 -19.77 -48.63 -48.54
N SER A 216 -19.05 -47.84 -47.75
CA SER A 216 -17.86 -47.08 -48.18
C SER A 216 -16.82 -47.89 -48.96
N ASP A 217 -16.76 -49.21 -48.76
CA ASP A 217 -15.82 -50.13 -49.42
C ASP A 217 -16.42 -50.88 -50.63
N ILE A 218 -17.69 -50.65 -50.98
CA ILE A 218 -18.40 -51.32 -52.08
C ILE A 218 -18.86 -50.28 -53.11
N THR A 219 -18.46 -50.45 -54.37
CA THR A 219 -18.83 -49.52 -55.44
C THR A 219 -20.29 -49.69 -55.86
N ALA A 220 -20.93 -48.61 -56.32
CA ALA A 220 -22.34 -48.60 -56.74
C ALA A 220 -22.66 -49.66 -57.81
N GLU A 221 -21.72 -49.94 -58.72
CA GLU A 221 -21.86 -50.99 -59.74
C GLU A 221 -21.96 -52.41 -59.15
N VAL A 222 -21.35 -52.67 -58.00
CA VAL A 222 -21.42 -53.97 -57.30
C VAL A 222 -22.75 -54.11 -56.56
N LEU A 223 -23.26 -53.02 -55.97
CA LEU A 223 -24.54 -53.01 -55.26
C LEU A 223 -25.76 -53.11 -56.17
N LEU A 224 -25.64 -52.59 -57.39
CA LEU A 224 -26.72 -52.60 -58.38
C LEU A 224 -26.63 -53.79 -59.36
N ASP A 225 -25.66 -54.68 -59.17
CA ASP A 225 -25.56 -55.92 -59.95
C ASP A 225 -26.63 -56.92 -59.46
N PRO A 226 -27.61 -57.30 -60.30
CA PRO A 226 -28.69 -58.20 -59.90
C PRO A 226 -28.22 -59.62 -59.51
N ASP A 227 -26.97 -60.00 -59.83
CA ASP A 227 -26.37 -61.27 -59.41
C ASP A 227 -25.59 -61.17 -58.08
N TYR A 228 -25.39 -59.97 -57.54
CA TYR A 228 -24.80 -59.76 -56.22
C TYR A 228 -25.85 -60.06 -55.15
N MET A 229 -25.85 -61.30 -54.66
CA MET A 229 -26.88 -61.79 -53.74
C MET A 229 -26.78 -61.14 -52.36
N ILE A 230 -27.42 -59.99 -52.23
CA ILE A 230 -27.88 -59.47 -50.96
C ILE A 230 -29.07 -60.35 -50.56
N ASP A 231 -28.97 -60.94 -49.37
CA ASP A 231 -30.06 -61.74 -48.80
C ASP A 231 -31.36 -60.91 -48.83
N GLU A 232 -32.49 -61.50 -49.24
CA GLU A 232 -33.78 -60.82 -49.46
C GLU A 232 -34.29 -60.04 -48.23
N ARG A 233 -33.64 -60.21 -47.08
CA ARG A 233 -33.88 -59.53 -45.80
C ARG A 233 -33.17 -58.19 -45.64
N TRP A 234 -32.37 -57.77 -46.61
CA TRP A 234 -31.63 -56.52 -46.56
C TRP A 234 -32.12 -55.57 -47.66
N GLU A 235 -32.40 -54.33 -47.27
CA GLU A 235 -32.86 -53.28 -48.17
C GLU A 235 -31.69 -52.32 -48.45
N ILE A 236 -31.49 -51.99 -49.72
CA ILE A 236 -30.55 -50.94 -50.12
C ILE A 236 -31.32 -49.62 -50.09
N ILE A 237 -30.88 -48.70 -49.24
CA ILE A 237 -31.44 -47.35 -49.22
C ILE A 237 -30.63 -46.49 -50.19
N ASP A 238 -31.27 -46.03 -51.26
CA ASP A 238 -30.64 -45.13 -52.22
C ASP A 238 -30.62 -43.70 -51.67
N THR A 239 -29.46 -43.30 -51.15
CA THR A 239 -29.26 -41.95 -50.60
C THR A 239 -29.22 -40.85 -51.67
N THR A 240 -29.22 -41.21 -52.95
CA THR A 240 -29.35 -40.24 -54.07
C THR A 240 -30.80 -39.88 -54.37
N ASN A 241 -31.75 -40.70 -53.94
CA ASN A 241 -33.18 -40.43 -54.04
C ASN A 241 -33.63 -39.57 -52.84
N LEU A 242 -33.56 -38.25 -53.00
CA LEU A 242 -33.92 -37.26 -51.98
C LEU A 242 -35.34 -37.44 -51.41
N GLU A 243 -36.28 -38.01 -52.17
CA GLU A 243 -37.65 -38.26 -51.73
C GLU A 243 -37.73 -39.46 -50.75
N GLU A 244 -36.86 -40.46 -50.94
CA GLU A 244 -36.76 -41.67 -50.12
C GLU A 244 -35.96 -41.41 -48.83
N LEU A 245 -34.87 -40.64 -48.93
CA LEU A 245 -34.07 -40.19 -47.78
C LEU A 245 -34.86 -39.23 -46.86
N ALA A 246 -35.68 -38.35 -47.44
CA ALA A 246 -36.53 -37.43 -46.67
C ALA A 246 -37.66 -38.15 -45.91
N SER A 247 -38.03 -39.37 -46.32
CA SER A 247 -39.07 -40.17 -45.68
C SER A 247 -38.57 -41.10 -44.58
N THR A 248 -37.25 -41.26 -44.44
CA THR A 248 -36.61 -42.23 -43.52
C THR A 248 -35.87 -41.58 -42.34
N LEU A 249 -35.65 -40.26 -42.36
CA LEU A 249 -35.06 -39.51 -41.27
C LEU A 249 -36.12 -38.69 -40.54
N ASP A 250 -36.59 -39.20 -39.40
CA ASP A 250 -37.49 -38.44 -38.53
C ASP A 250 -36.67 -37.72 -37.44
N THR A 251 -36.77 -36.39 -37.45
CA THR A 251 -36.29 -35.44 -36.42
C THR A 251 -34.79 -35.37 -36.09
N VAL A 252 -34.20 -34.18 -36.31
CA VAL A 252 -33.03 -33.72 -35.56
C VAL A 252 -33.54 -33.10 -34.27
N ALA A 253 -33.32 -33.76 -33.13
CA ALA A 253 -33.60 -33.20 -31.82
C ALA A 253 -32.38 -32.44 -31.29
N VAL A 254 -32.48 -31.13 -31.10
CA VAL A 254 -31.50 -30.36 -30.31
C VAL A 254 -31.83 -30.61 -28.85
N VAL A 255 -31.07 -31.50 -28.20
CA VAL A 255 -31.42 -32.01 -26.87
C VAL A 255 -31.10 -31.02 -25.74
N CYS A 256 -30.15 -30.09 -25.92
CA CYS A 256 -29.95 -28.95 -25.02
C CYS A 256 -29.10 -27.86 -25.67
N VAL A 257 -29.44 -26.60 -25.39
CA VAL A 257 -28.49 -25.48 -25.48
C VAL A 257 -28.16 -25.14 -24.05
N ASP A 258 -27.03 -25.63 -23.54
CA ASP A 258 -26.60 -25.26 -22.20
C ASP A 258 -25.87 -23.93 -22.28
N THR A 259 -26.43 -22.92 -21.60
CA THR A 259 -25.83 -21.59 -21.56
C THR A 259 -25.16 -21.45 -20.20
N VAL A 260 -23.88 -21.78 -20.15
CA VAL A 260 -23.10 -21.63 -18.91
C VAL A 260 -22.63 -20.18 -18.84
N VAL A 261 -23.19 -19.43 -17.89
CA VAL A 261 -22.73 -18.09 -17.58
C VAL A 261 -21.60 -18.21 -16.56
N ASP A 262 -20.36 -18.12 -17.03
CA ASP A 262 -19.18 -18.11 -16.17
C ASP A 262 -18.61 -16.69 -16.09
N SER A 263 -18.32 -16.23 -14.87
CA SER A 263 -17.66 -14.94 -14.62
C SER A 263 -16.17 -15.16 -14.38
N PHE A 264 -15.31 -14.68 -15.27
CA PHE A 264 -13.85 -14.64 -15.06
C PHE A 264 -13.38 -13.20 -14.80
N TYR A 265 -12.44 -13.07 -13.85
CA TYR A 265 -11.81 -11.79 -13.51
C TYR A 265 -10.45 -11.68 -14.24
N VAL A 266 -10.26 -10.60 -15.00
CA VAL A 266 -8.94 -10.21 -15.53
C VAL A 266 -8.47 -8.97 -14.76
N LEU A 267 -7.30 -9.06 -14.12
CA LEU A 267 -6.85 -8.08 -13.11
C LEU A 267 -6.52 -6.67 -13.65
N ASP A 268 -6.34 -6.49 -14.97
CA ASP A 268 -5.78 -5.24 -15.51
C ASP A 268 -6.77 -4.38 -16.32
N THR A 269 -7.97 -4.88 -16.58
CA THR A 269 -9.11 -4.06 -17.04
C THR A 269 -10.35 -4.56 -16.32
N MET A 270 -10.93 -3.78 -15.39
CA MET A 270 -12.21 -4.11 -14.73
C MET A 270 -13.39 -3.97 -15.70
N THR A 271 -13.35 -4.71 -16.80
CA THR A 271 -14.52 -5.11 -17.56
C THR A 271 -15.14 -6.26 -16.78
N MET A 272 -16.23 -6.00 -16.04
CA MET A 272 -17.17 -7.07 -15.68
C MET A 272 -17.90 -7.50 -16.95
N ASP A 273 -17.19 -8.23 -17.80
CA ASP A 273 -17.82 -8.80 -18.98
C ASP A 273 -18.43 -10.14 -18.55
N THR A 274 -19.76 -10.18 -18.54
CA THR A 274 -20.47 -11.44 -18.36
C THR A 274 -20.36 -12.19 -19.68
N PHE A 275 -19.32 -13.00 -19.83
CA PHE A 275 -19.20 -13.86 -21.00
C PHE A 275 -20.29 -14.92 -20.94
N VAL A 276 -21.25 -14.84 -21.85
CA VAL A 276 -22.21 -15.91 -22.06
C VAL A 276 -21.52 -16.97 -22.91
N HIS A 277 -21.08 -18.06 -22.29
CA HIS A 277 -20.59 -19.22 -23.03
C HIS A 277 -21.81 -20.02 -23.50
N VAL A 278 -22.12 -19.92 -24.79
CA VAL A 278 -23.15 -20.76 -25.40
C VAL A 278 -22.45 -22.01 -25.94
N THR A 279 -22.53 -23.11 -25.21
CA THR A 279 -22.08 -24.41 -25.72
C THR A 279 -23.25 -25.07 -26.41
N LEU A 280 -23.16 -25.22 -27.73
CA LEU A 280 -24.14 -25.97 -28.52
C LEU A 280 -23.63 -27.41 -28.65
N ASP A 281 -24.05 -28.28 -27.73
CA ASP A 281 -23.78 -29.71 -27.82
C ASP A 281 -24.83 -30.38 -28.71
N TYR A 282 -24.40 -30.87 -29.86
CA TYR A 282 -25.24 -31.67 -30.76
C TYR A 282 -25.01 -33.15 -30.47
N GLU A 283 -25.93 -33.81 -29.77
CA GLU A 283 -25.97 -35.28 -29.76
C GLU A 283 -26.72 -35.76 -31.01
N PHE A 284 -25.97 -36.19 -32.03
CA PHE A 284 -26.56 -36.92 -33.15
C PHE A 284 -26.93 -38.34 -32.69
N VAL A 285 -28.21 -38.57 -32.41
CA VAL A 285 -28.76 -39.90 -32.21
C VAL A 285 -29.74 -40.16 -33.34
N THR A 286 -29.26 -40.70 -34.45
CA THR A 286 -30.16 -41.24 -35.48
C THR A 286 -30.42 -42.71 -35.13
N TRP A 287 -31.68 -43.05 -34.89
CA TRP A 287 -32.13 -44.44 -35.01
C TRP A 287 -33.08 -44.48 -36.19
N PRO A 288 -32.96 -45.45 -37.11
CA PRO A 288 -33.97 -45.62 -38.15
C PRO A 288 -35.27 -46.05 -37.48
N VAL A 289 -36.28 -45.19 -37.48
CA VAL A 289 -37.61 -45.50 -36.94
C VAL A 289 -38.56 -45.81 -38.09
N ASN A 290 -39.27 -46.91 -37.88
CA ASN A 290 -40.19 -47.55 -38.81
C ASN A 290 -41.32 -46.62 -39.23
N VAL A 291 -41.54 -46.51 -40.54
CA VAL A 291 -42.54 -45.64 -41.17
C VAL A 291 -43.94 -46.20 -40.93
N SER A 292 -44.62 -45.76 -39.86
CA SER A 292 -46.07 -45.88 -39.78
C SER A 292 -46.67 -44.48 -39.82
N SER A 293 -47.39 -44.22 -40.91
CA SER A 293 -48.13 -42.99 -41.19
C SER A 293 -48.94 -42.51 -39.98
N GLU A 294 -48.80 -41.21 -39.70
CA GLU A 294 -49.46 -40.41 -38.65
C GLU A 294 -48.64 -40.23 -37.36
N THR A 295 -47.80 -39.19 -37.33
CA THR A 295 -47.79 -38.19 -36.25
C THR A 295 -47.05 -36.92 -36.69
N ILE A 296 -47.63 -35.76 -36.33
CA ILE A 296 -46.95 -34.47 -36.30
C ILE A 296 -46.23 -34.43 -34.95
N ASP A 297 -44.91 -34.36 -34.92
CA ASP A 297 -44.16 -34.13 -33.69
C ASP A 297 -43.50 -32.75 -33.70
N THR A 298 -44.18 -31.79 -33.06
CA THR A 298 -43.63 -30.53 -32.56
C THR A 298 -43.02 -30.76 -31.19
N PHE A 299 -41.71 -30.55 -30.98
CA PHE A 299 -41.17 -30.11 -29.68
C PHE A 299 -39.78 -29.47 -29.82
N ILE A 300 -39.65 -28.18 -29.47
CA ILE A 300 -38.51 -27.62 -28.74
C ILE A 300 -39.05 -26.53 -27.80
N ILE A 301 -38.67 -26.59 -26.52
CA ILE A 301 -38.97 -25.58 -25.50
C ILE A 301 -37.83 -24.55 -25.50
N ASP A 302 -38.14 -23.27 -25.72
CA ASP A 302 -37.27 -22.16 -25.29
C ASP A 302 -37.38 -22.03 -23.75
N PRO A 303 -36.32 -22.30 -22.98
CA PRO A 303 -36.42 -22.35 -21.53
C PRO A 303 -36.53 -20.97 -20.86
N CYS A 304 -36.41 -19.85 -21.58
CA CYS A 304 -36.29 -18.53 -20.94
C CYS A 304 -37.51 -17.61 -21.08
N THR A 305 -38.36 -17.76 -22.10
CA THR A 305 -39.48 -16.83 -22.34
C THR A 305 -40.86 -17.46 -22.22
N GLY A 306 -40.97 -18.79 -22.30
CA GLY A 306 -42.25 -19.49 -22.28
C GLY A 306 -43.08 -19.38 -23.56
N ASP A 307 -42.54 -18.75 -24.61
CA ASP A 307 -43.16 -18.69 -25.94
C ASP A 307 -42.63 -19.83 -26.82
N THR A 308 -43.54 -20.50 -27.53
CA THR A 308 -43.21 -21.53 -28.53
C THR A 308 -43.02 -20.88 -29.90
N ILE A 309 -41.90 -21.14 -30.56
CA ILE A 309 -41.69 -20.76 -31.96
C ILE A 309 -41.64 -22.04 -32.80
N ASP A 310 -42.54 -22.16 -33.77
CA ASP A 310 -42.51 -23.25 -34.73
C ASP A 310 -41.34 -23.04 -35.70
N LEU A 311 -40.34 -23.93 -35.63
CA LEU A 311 -39.18 -23.92 -36.50
C LEU A 311 -39.20 -25.20 -37.34
N THR A 312 -39.61 -25.09 -38.60
CA THR A 312 -39.48 -26.17 -39.57
C THR A 312 -38.03 -26.24 -40.01
N ILE A 313 -37.29 -27.22 -39.50
CA ILE A 313 -35.90 -27.47 -39.87
C ILE A 313 -35.90 -28.43 -41.06
N GLU A 314 -35.68 -27.91 -42.26
CA GLU A 314 -35.45 -28.76 -43.43
C GLU A 314 -34.05 -29.39 -43.33
N PRO A 315 -33.88 -30.67 -43.73
CA PRO A 315 -32.57 -31.31 -43.80
C PRO A 315 -31.56 -30.43 -44.56
N PHE A 316 -30.33 -30.36 -44.08
CA PHE A 316 -29.22 -29.62 -44.72
C PHE A 316 -29.36 -28.08 -44.74
N THR A 317 -30.20 -27.52 -43.87
CA THR A 317 -30.29 -26.06 -43.68
C THR A 317 -29.20 -25.55 -42.74
N ASN A 318 -28.37 -24.60 -43.19
CA ASN A 318 -27.47 -23.89 -42.29
C ASN A 318 -28.28 -22.99 -41.36
N ILE A 319 -28.19 -23.26 -40.07
CA ILE A 319 -28.78 -22.40 -39.05
C ILE A 319 -27.70 -21.40 -38.62
N ILE A 320 -27.92 -20.12 -38.92
CA ILE A 320 -27.06 -19.06 -38.42
C ILE A 320 -27.69 -18.51 -37.15
N HIS A 321 -27.07 -18.82 -36.01
CA HIS A 321 -27.37 -18.17 -34.75
C HIS A 321 -26.63 -16.83 -34.69
N GLN A 322 -27.37 -15.74 -34.63
CA GLN A 322 -26.84 -14.40 -34.38
C GLN A 322 -27.15 -14.03 -32.95
N LEU A 323 -26.12 -13.93 -32.12
CA LEU A 323 -26.24 -13.40 -30.76
C LEU A 323 -26.13 -11.87 -30.82
N PHE A 324 -27.15 -11.21 -30.27
CA PHE A 324 -27.17 -9.78 -30.02
C PHE A 324 -27.11 -9.53 -28.52
N PHE A 325 -26.16 -8.69 -28.10
CA PHE A 325 -26.06 -8.24 -26.72
C PHE A 325 -26.37 -6.74 -26.66
N THR A 326 -27.16 -6.34 -25.67
CA THR A 326 -27.33 -4.93 -25.30
C THR A 326 -26.53 -4.68 -24.04
N THR A 327 -25.50 -3.84 -24.15
CA THR A 327 -24.74 -3.38 -23.00
C THR A 327 -25.30 -2.05 -22.50
N ARG A 328 -25.29 -1.87 -21.19
CA ARG A 328 -25.53 -0.58 -20.54
C ARG A 328 -24.22 -0.12 -19.94
N GLU A 329 -23.73 1.00 -20.44
CA GLU A 329 -22.62 1.70 -19.80
C GLU A 329 -23.14 2.38 -18.52
N SER A 330 -22.55 2.01 -17.38
CA SER A 330 -22.70 2.72 -16.12
C SER A 330 -21.34 3.34 -15.77
N PRO A 331 -21.20 4.67 -15.76
CA PRO A 331 -20.02 5.28 -15.18
C PRO A 331 -19.99 4.92 -13.69
N LYS A 332 -18.81 4.51 -13.21
CA LYS A 332 -18.49 4.28 -11.80
C LYS A 332 -17.33 5.19 -11.45
N THR A 333 -17.52 5.98 -10.42
CA THR A 333 -16.45 6.79 -9.85
C THR A 333 -15.57 5.87 -9.00
N LEU A 334 -14.28 5.84 -9.29
CA LEU A 334 -13.27 5.15 -8.52
C LEU A 334 -12.33 6.18 -7.93
N ASP A 335 -12.08 6.04 -6.64
CA ASP A 335 -11.07 6.84 -5.97
C ASP A 335 -9.76 6.07 -6.04
N ARG A 336 -8.73 6.74 -6.57
CA ARG A 336 -7.40 6.18 -6.71
C ARG A 336 -6.44 6.95 -5.83
N PHE A 337 -6.00 6.31 -4.75
CA PHE A 337 -4.93 6.81 -3.90
C PHE A 337 -3.59 6.20 -4.32
N LEU A 338 -2.56 7.01 -4.47
CA LEU A 338 -1.19 6.59 -4.76
C LEU A 338 -0.24 7.29 -3.79
N SER A 339 0.89 6.67 -3.48
CA SER A 339 1.94 7.39 -2.74
C SER A 339 2.39 8.61 -3.54
N ASN A 340 2.55 9.74 -2.88
CA ASN A 340 3.21 10.94 -3.41
C ASN A 340 4.59 11.17 -2.77
N ALA A 341 5.02 10.25 -1.92
CA ALA A 341 6.25 10.33 -1.16
C ALA A 341 7.36 9.65 -1.95
N GLU A 342 8.24 10.46 -2.55
CA GLU A 342 9.44 9.96 -3.21
C GLU A 342 10.63 10.07 -2.26
N GLU A 343 11.41 9.00 -2.17
CA GLU A 343 12.68 8.97 -1.42
C GLU A 343 12.52 9.24 0.08
N VAL A 344 11.32 9.06 0.64
CA VAL A 344 11.09 9.10 2.09
C VAL A 344 11.46 7.72 2.68
N PRO A 345 12.37 7.66 3.67
CA PRO A 345 12.77 6.40 4.30
C PRO A 345 11.59 5.64 4.93
N ASP A 346 11.59 4.31 4.82
CA ASP A 346 10.73 3.46 5.64
C ASP A 346 11.34 3.33 7.03
N LEU A 347 10.58 3.66 8.07
CA LEU A 347 11.00 3.60 9.46
C LEU A 347 10.67 2.26 10.15
N ASN A 348 10.12 1.29 9.42
CA ASN A 348 9.88 -0.05 9.93
C ASN A 348 11.17 -0.66 10.52
N GLY A 349 11.11 -1.03 11.81
CA GLY A 349 12.25 -1.58 12.55
C GLY A 349 13.17 -0.55 13.20
N SER A 350 12.84 0.74 13.12
CA SER A 350 13.42 1.79 13.94
C SER A 350 12.48 2.16 15.10
N ASP A 351 13.02 2.80 16.14
CA ASP A 351 12.27 3.33 17.29
C ASP A 351 11.67 4.73 17.01
N TRP A 352 11.53 5.08 15.73
CA TRP A 352 10.98 6.36 15.27
C TRP A 352 9.78 6.14 14.36
N HIS A 353 8.79 7.02 14.44
CA HIS A 353 7.67 7.07 13.50
C HIS A 353 7.44 8.49 12.99
N TYR A 354 6.75 8.58 11.86
CA TYR A 354 6.20 9.84 11.38
C TYR A 354 4.88 10.12 12.08
N ARG A 355 4.61 11.38 12.41
CA ARG A 355 3.26 11.81 12.82
C ARG A 355 2.85 13.04 12.02
N GLY A 356 1.67 12.96 11.42
CA GLY A 356 1.08 14.09 10.72
C GLY A 356 0.33 15.01 11.67
N TRP A 357 0.40 16.30 11.40
CA TRP A 357 -0.19 17.36 12.23
C TRP A 357 -0.82 18.45 11.38
N ILE A 358 -1.88 19.04 11.94
CA ILE A 358 -2.54 20.23 11.43
C ILE A 358 -2.52 21.27 12.53
N ILE A 359 -2.05 22.48 12.22
CA ILE A 359 -2.17 23.65 13.08
C ILE A 359 -3.07 24.67 12.38
N SER A 360 -4.11 25.15 13.04
CA SER A 360 -5.06 26.06 12.38
C SER A 360 -5.79 26.95 13.37
N PRO A 361 -6.02 28.24 13.05
CA PRO A 361 -6.89 29.10 13.85
C PRO A 361 -8.37 28.69 13.79
N LEU A 362 -8.76 27.80 12.87
CA LEU A 362 -10.12 27.26 12.77
C LEU A 362 -10.39 26.14 13.78
N LEU A 363 -9.34 25.62 14.42
CA LEU A 363 -9.48 24.70 15.54
C LEU A 363 -9.89 25.47 16.82
N PRO A 364 -10.72 24.87 17.69
CA PRO A 364 -11.22 25.53 18.90
C PRO A 364 -10.09 25.80 19.88
N SER A 365 -9.78 27.09 20.09
CA SER A 365 -8.68 27.52 20.96
C SER A 365 -8.88 27.20 22.43
N ASP A 366 -10.11 26.98 22.88
CA ASP A 366 -10.49 26.67 24.25
C ASP A 366 -10.50 25.16 24.56
N CYS A 367 -10.10 24.33 23.60
CA CYS A 367 -10.09 22.89 23.77
C CYS A 367 -8.77 22.36 24.33
N ALA A 368 -8.82 21.81 25.55
CA ALA A 368 -7.66 21.23 26.21
C ALA A 368 -7.23 19.85 25.66
N GLU A 369 -8.08 19.19 24.89
CA GLU A 369 -7.73 17.92 24.21
C GLU A 369 -6.88 18.15 22.95
N LEU A 370 -6.88 19.38 22.42
CA LEU A 370 -6.01 19.77 21.32
C LEU A 370 -4.66 20.22 21.85
N GLY A 371 -3.61 19.85 21.13
CA GLY A 371 -2.24 20.22 21.46
C GLY A 371 -1.92 21.67 21.16
N ARG A 372 -0.68 22.01 21.48
CA ARG A 372 0.02 23.21 21.00
C ARG A 372 1.30 22.78 20.33
N LEU A 373 1.79 23.63 19.41
CA LEU A 373 3.06 23.39 18.75
C LEU A 373 4.18 23.40 19.80
N THR A 374 4.86 22.26 19.96
CA THR A 374 6.19 22.24 20.57
C THR A 374 7.14 22.80 19.52
N ARG A 375 7.59 24.04 19.73
CA ARG A 375 8.44 24.76 18.78
C ARG A 375 9.73 23.97 18.48
N PRO A 376 10.14 23.83 17.21
CA PRO A 376 11.49 23.38 16.89
C PRO A 376 12.51 24.44 17.33
N GLU A 377 13.78 24.07 17.45
CA GLU A 377 14.87 25.00 17.76
C GLU A 377 15.33 25.79 16.52
N TRP A 378 14.37 26.37 15.82
CA TRP A 378 14.58 27.27 14.71
C TRP A 378 14.54 28.71 15.22
N SER A 379 14.97 29.67 14.41
CA SER A 379 14.75 31.08 14.76
C SER A 379 13.25 31.38 14.87
N ASP A 380 12.83 32.20 15.84
CA ASP A 380 11.43 32.63 15.99
C ASP A 380 10.84 33.13 14.67
N PHE A 381 11.63 33.91 13.91
CA PHE A 381 11.22 34.38 12.58
C PHE A 381 10.85 33.24 11.63
N ALA A 382 11.62 32.15 11.61
CA ALA A 382 11.34 31.01 10.75
C ALA A 382 10.08 30.26 11.22
N VAL A 383 9.93 30.04 12.53
CA VAL A 383 8.74 29.40 13.09
C VAL A 383 7.48 30.23 12.77
N ASP A 384 7.50 31.52 13.04
CA ASP A 384 6.36 32.42 12.78
C ASP A 384 6.07 32.54 11.28
N GLN A 385 7.10 32.51 10.42
CA GLN A 385 6.91 32.53 8.97
C GLN A 385 6.19 31.27 8.46
N TYR A 386 6.52 30.10 9.01
CA TYR A 386 5.95 28.82 8.57
C TYR A 386 4.71 28.39 9.31
N PHE A 387 4.41 28.92 10.49
CA PHE A 387 3.27 28.50 11.32
C PHE A 387 2.31 29.63 11.69
N GLY A 388 2.57 30.86 11.23
CA GLY A 388 1.72 32.02 11.49
C GLY A 388 1.79 32.46 12.94
N ASP A 389 0.85 31.99 13.76
CA ASP A 389 0.77 32.28 15.20
C ASP A 389 0.78 30.98 16.03
N PRO A 390 1.94 30.29 16.06
CA PRO A 390 2.07 28.95 16.61
C PRO A 390 1.73 28.83 18.10
N ASP A 391 1.81 29.92 18.85
CA ASP A 391 1.53 29.94 20.28
C ASP A 391 0.03 29.98 20.59
N ASN A 392 -0.77 30.55 19.68
CA ASN A 392 -2.21 30.71 19.88
C ASN A 392 -3.04 29.67 19.13
N TRP A 393 -2.51 29.06 18.07
CA TRP A 393 -3.25 28.09 17.26
C TRP A 393 -3.18 26.68 17.85
N PRO A 394 -4.32 25.96 17.96
CA PRO A 394 -4.29 24.56 18.38
C PRO A 394 -3.71 23.67 17.29
N ILE A 395 -3.22 22.50 17.70
CA ILE A 395 -2.84 21.43 16.77
C ILE A 395 -3.67 20.16 17.00
N ILE A 396 -3.86 19.40 15.93
CA ILE A 396 -4.47 18.07 15.96
C ILE A 396 -3.64 17.12 15.10
N SER A 397 -3.46 15.89 15.56
CA SER A 397 -2.74 14.87 14.79
C SER A 397 -3.66 14.20 13.77
N THR A 398 -3.10 13.87 12.61
CA THR A 398 -3.73 13.02 11.59
C THR A 398 -3.34 11.54 11.76
N GLY A 399 -2.72 11.15 12.89
CA GLY A 399 -2.22 9.80 13.13
C GLY A 399 -0.70 9.63 12.94
N SER A 400 -0.21 8.49 13.42
CA SER A 400 1.20 8.05 13.36
C SER A 400 1.39 6.95 12.32
N PHE A 401 2.55 6.88 11.68
CA PHE A 401 2.85 5.88 10.65
C PHE A 401 4.36 5.66 10.48
N LYS A 402 4.77 4.45 10.07
CA LYS A 402 6.18 4.11 9.79
C LYS A 402 6.57 4.27 8.32
N SER A 403 5.60 4.21 7.42
CA SER A 403 5.79 4.32 5.98
C SER A 403 4.64 5.11 5.33
N PHE A 404 4.97 5.94 4.34
CA PHE A 404 3.99 6.65 3.53
C PHE A 404 3.20 5.73 2.59
N GLU A 405 3.62 4.47 2.44
CA GLU A 405 2.91 3.46 1.63
C GLU A 405 1.96 2.58 2.46
N SER A 406 1.92 2.77 3.77
CA SER A 406 1.04 2.06 4.69
C SER A 406 0.00 3.00 5.28
N LYS A 407 -1.16 2.46 5.66
CA LYS A 407 -2.07 3.13 6.58
C LYS A 407 -1.34 3.58 7.86
N ASP A 408 -1.85 4.62 8.49
CA ASP A 408 -1.48 4.97 9.85
C ASP A 408 -1.91 3.90 10.88
N ASP A 409 -1.40 4.09 12.11
CA ASP A 409 -1.62 3.23 13.25
C ASP A 409 -3.08 3.27 13.75
N GLY A 410 -3.86 4.27 13.34
CA GLY A 410 -5.24 4.43 13.75
C GLY A 410 -5.99 5.48 12.95
N ASN A 411 -7.30 5.27 12.83
CA ASN A 411 -8.23 6.16 12.13
C ASN A 411 -9.38 6.61 13.06
N PRO A 412 -9.10 7.16 14.26
CA PRO A 412 -10.14 7.55 15.22
C PRO A 412 -11.19 8.53 14.67
N PHE A 413 -10.84 9.37 13.69
CA PHE A 413 -11.72 10.44 13.22
C PHE A 413 -12.43 10.17 11.88
N SER A 414 -12.09 9.06 11.25
CA SER A 414 -12.62 8.62 9.97
C SER A 414 -13.84 7.70 10.09
N LYS A 415 -14.76 7.76 9.11
CA LYS A 415 -15.87 6.79 9.04
C LYS A 415 -15.37 5.45 8.46
N LEU A 416 -15.86 4.32 8.99
CA LEU A 416 -15.45 2.96 8.57
C LEU A 416 -15.86 2.55 7.13
N LEU A 417 -16.32 3.48 6.30
CA LEU A 417 -16.86 3.17 4.99
C LEU A 417 -15.80 3.12 3.89
N ARG A 418 -14.79 4.01 3.94
CA ARG A 418 -13.82 4.19 2.85
C ARG A 418 -12.57 4.91 3.35
N VAL A 419 -11.69 4.17 4.03
CA VAL A 419 -10.42 4.68 4.54
C VAL A 419 -9.29 4.30 3.56
N PRO A 420 -8.56 5.26 2.98
CA PRO A 420 -7.37 4.98 2.17
C PRO A 420 -6.33 4.15 2.93
N ASN A 421 -5.55 3.33 2.21
CA ASN A 421 -4.41 2.62 2.81
C ASN A 421 -3.13 3.49 2.80
N PHE A 422 -3.30 4.76 3.15
CA PHE A 422 -2.24 5.77 3.25
C PHE A 422 -2.46 6.52 4.55
N PRO A 423 -1.46 7.20 5.11
CA PRO A 423 -1.64 7.92 6.36
C PRO A 423 -2.53 9.15 6.18
N GLY A 424 -3.43 9.42 7.13
CA GLY A 424 -4.33 10.57 7.07
C GLY A 424 -5.62 10.40 7.85
N GLU A 425 -6.39 11.49 7.97
CA GLU A 425 -7.64 11.50 8.73
C GLU A 425 -8.70 12.42 8.13
N ASP A 426 -9.98 12.08 8.32
CA ASP A 426 -11.13 12.83 7.77
C ASP A 426 -11.82 13.80 8.74
N PHE A 427 -11.47 13.75 10.03
CA PHE A 427 -12.04 14.61 11.08
C PHE A 427 -13.58 14.76 11.04
N LEU A 428 -14.29 13.64 10.86
CA LEU A 428 -15.76 13.60 10.78
C LEU A 428 -16.45 13.11 12.05
N ILE A 429 -15.81 12.21 12.80
CA ILE A 429 -16.40 11.54 13.97
C ILE A 429 -15.43 11.52 15.15
N ASN A 430 -15.94 11.21 16.34
CA ASN A 430 -15.15 11.13 17.59
C ASN A 430 -14.25 12.35 17.82
N LEU A 431 -14.72 13.52 17.41
CA LEU A 431 -13.89 14.71 17.40
C LEU A 431 -13.59 15.15 18.84
N PRO A 432 -12.34 15.60 19.09
CA PRO A 432 -11.99 16.21 20.35
C PRO A 432 -12.99 17.31 20.74
N CYS A 433 -13.02 17.63 22.04
CA CYS A 433 -13.84 18.71 22.60
C CYS A 433 -15.35 18.44 22.52
N GLY A 434 -15.76 17.19 22.25
CA GLY A 434 -17.17 16.81 22.11
C GLY A 434 -17.87 17.45 20.91
N ARG A 435 -17.12 17.84 19.87
CA ARG A 435 -17.72 18.42 18.67
C ARG A 435 -18.55 17.39 17.90
N THR A 436 -19.70 17.84 17.41
CA THR A 436 -20.60 17.05 16.56
C THR A 436 -20.47 17.40 15.08
N GLU A 437 -19.83 18.52 14.78
CA GLU A 437 -19.60 19.01 13.43
C GLU A 437 -18.14 18.74 13.02
N PRO A 438 -17.88 18.33 11.77
CA PRO A 438 -16.54 18.15 11.25
C PRO A 438 -15.63 19.37 11.42
N TYR A 439 -14.33 19.13 11.57
CA TYR A 439 -13.34 20.20 11.50
C TYR A 439 -13.08 20.52 10.04
N ALA A 440 -13.45 21.73 9.60
CA ALA A 440 -13.05 22.24 8.29
C ALA A 440 -11.78 23.09 8.45
N PHE A 441 -10.74 22.78 7.69
CA PHE A 441 -9.46 23.48 7.72
C PHE A 441 -9.36 24.61 6.70
N ALA A 442 -10.41 24.81 5.90
CA ALA A 442 -10.61 25.97 5.04
C ALA A 442 -12.03 26.52 5.26
N ASP A 443 -12.18 27.84 5.33
CA ASP A 443 -13.46 28.46 5.67
C ASP A 443 -14.45 28.43 4.49
N SER A 444 -15.43 27.52 4.57
CA SER A 444 -16.50 27.43 3.57
C SER A 444 -17.43 28.65 3.52
N LEU A 445 -17.45 29.50 4.55
CA LEU A 445 -18.26 30.71 4.59
C LEU A 445 -17.60 31.88 3.85
N ASP A 446 -16.27 31.84 3.71
CA ASP A 446 -15.49 32.81 2.94
C ASP A 446 -14.49 32.06 2.04
N PRO A 447 -14.94 31.53 0.88
CA PRO A 447 -14.11 30.71 -0.01
C PRO A 447 -12.85 31.40 -0.51
N ASP A 448 -12.85 32.74 -0.51
CA ASP A 448 -11.76 33.58 -0.97
C ASP A 448 -10.89 34.12 0.18
N ALA A 449 -11.15 33.71 1.42
CA ALA A 449 -10.34 34.08 2.58
C ALA A 449 -8.86 33.75 2.34
N ASP A 450 -7.98 34.52 2.98
CA ASP A 450 -6.55 34.24 2.91
C ASP A 450 -6.26 32.82 3.45
N PRO A 451 -5.40 32.03 2.77
CA PRO A 451 -4.93 30.74 3.26
C PRO A 451 -4.43 30.84 4.71
N ILE A 452 -4.89 29.94 5.59
CA ILE A 452 -4.60 29.96 7.04
C ILE A 452 -4.36 28.55 7.58
N GLY A 453 -3.45 28.45 8.55
CA GLY A 453 -3.05 27.16 9.12
C GLY A 453 -2.05 26.41 8.25
N GLU A 454 -1.53 25.31 8.78
CA GLU A 454 -0.45 24.52 8.18
C GLU A 454 -0.64 23.03 8.41
N ILE A 455 -0.04 22.26 7.51
CA ILE A 455 0.10 20.81 7.62
C ILE A 455 1.58 20.49 7.67
N PHE A 456 1.97 19.71 8.67
CA PHE A 456 3.36 19.35 8.87
C PHE A 456 3.49 17.92 9.36
N ILE A 457 4.68 17.35 9.21
CA ILE A 457 5.02 15.99 9.63
C ILE A 457 6.22 16.09 10.55
N THR A 458 6.11 15.47 11.71
CA THR A 458 7.20 15.33 12.66
C THR A 458 7.76 13.93 12.67
N LEU A 459 8.98 13.81 13.21
CA LEU A 459 9.64 12.57 13.49
C LEU A 459 9.67 12.37 15.01
N GLU A 460 8.98 11.35 15.50
CA GLU A 460 8.73 11.15 16.94
C GLU A 460 9.27 9.80 17.40
N PRO A 461 9.86 9.72 18.61
CA PRO A 461 10.17 8.45 19.25
C PRO A 461 8.88 7.63 19.47
N ASP A 462 8.95 6.30 19.38
CA ASP A 462 7.77 5.42 19.52
C ASP A 462 7.10 5.48 20.90
N ASP A 463 7.82 5.90 21.93
CA ASP A 463 7.32 6.09 23.28
C ASP A 463 6.73 7.50 23.53
N TYR A 464 6.72 8.37 22.51
CA TYR A 464 6.12 9.69 22.55
C TYR A 464 4.67 9.66 22.04
N ASP A 465 3.69 9.73 22.95
CA ASP A 465 2.26 9.73 22.62
C ASP A 465 1.50 10.94 23.22
N GLY A 466 2.16 12.10 23.21
CA GLY A 466 1.57 13.34 23.70
C GLY A 466 0.53 13.94 22.74
N PRO A 467 -0.36 14.83 23.22
CA PRO A 467 -1.25 15.62 22.35
C PRO A 467 -0.52 16.73 21.59
N THR A 468 0.75 16.99 21.93
CA THR A 468 1.65 17.93 21.26
C THR A 468 2.59 17.17 20.31
N ASN A 469 3.22 17.86 19.38
CA ASN A 469 4.25 17.26 18.51
C ASN A 469 5.61 17.15 19.21
N PHE A 470 6.45 16.23 18.73
CA PHE A 470 7.89 16.26 19.00
C PHE A 470 8.55 17.40 18.18
N PRO A 471 9.59 18.09 18.70
CA PRO A 471 10.16 19.28 18.05
C PRO A 471 10.97 19.01 16.77
N LEU A 472 10.96 17.79 16.22
CA LEU A 472 11.61 17.45 14.95
C LEU A 472 10.62 17.53 13.79
N VAL A 473 10.49 18.73 13.22
CA VAL A 473 9.68 18.97 12.02
C VAL A 473 10.46 18.55 10.79
N LEU A 474 9.96 17.55 10.06
CA LEU A 474 10.57 16.99 8.85
C LEU A 474 10.01 17.65 7.58
N PHE A 475 8.68 17.76 7.51
CA PHE A 475 7.96 18.37 6.39
C PHE A 475 7.00 19.43 6.90
N THR A 476 6.85 20.53 6.16
CA THR A 476 5.81 21.54 6.40
C THR A 476 5.25 22.06 5.09
N THR A 477 4.03 22.56 5.08
CA THR A 477 3.44 23.25 3.93
C THR A 477 4.35 24.37 3.41
N ARG A 478 4.52 24.46 2.08
CA ARG A 478 5.25 25.58 1.44
C ARG A 478 4.50 26.91 1.52
N SER A 479 3.19 26.80 1.63
CA SER A 479 2.23 27.89 1.72
C SER A 479 1.07 27.36 2.55
N HIS A 480 0.48 28.21 3.39
CA HIS A 480 -0.64 27.88 4.27
C HIS A 480 -1.71 26.99 3.60
N ILE A 481 -2.51 26.30 4.40
CA ILE A 481 -3.65 25.51 3.93
C ILE A 481 -4.48 26.36 2.95
N PRO A 482 -4.67 25.90 1.70
CA PRO A 482 -5.37 26.65 0.66
C PRO A 482 -6.79 27.05 1.06
N ASN A 483 -7.26 28.15 0.47
CA ASN A 483 -8.61 28.63 0.73
C ASN A 483 -9.67 27.64 0.23
N TYR A 484 -10.87 27.72 0.79
CA TYR A 484 -11.92 26.75 0.50
C TYR A 484 -12.31 26.75 -0.98
N GLY A 485 -12.33 27.92 -1.63
CA GLY A 485 -12.62 28.02 -3.06
C GLY A 485 -11.64 27.23 -3.93
N SER A 486 -10.36 27.17 -3.55
CA SER A 486 -9.37 26.33 -4.23
C SER A 486 -9.60 24.85 -3.96
N VAL A 487 -9.94 24.47 -2.73
CA VAL A 487 -10.18 23.05 -2.37
C VAL A 487 -11.49 22.52 -2.96
N SER A 488 -12.54 23.35 -3.03
CA SER A 488 -13.90 22.95 -3.42
C SER A 488 -14.23 23.14 -4.90
N ASP A 489 -13.30 23.58 -5.75
CA ASP A 489 -13.59 23.80 -7.17
C ASP A 489 -13.79 22.48 -7.92
N THR A 490 -15.05 22.02 -7.95
CA THR A 490 -15.48 20.78 -8.62
C THR A 490 -15.61 20.92 -10.14
N THR A 491 -15.26 22.07 -10.74
CA THR A 491 -15.51 22.32 -12.18
C THR A 491 -14.51 21.64 -13.11
N VAL A 492 -13.44 21.10 -12.53
CA VAL A 492 -12.42 20.31 -13.19
C VAL A 492 -12.20 19.09 -12.30
N ASP A 493 -11.97 17.90 -12.85
CA ASP A 493 -11.73 16.65 -12.11
C ASP A 493 -10.43 16.72 -11.25
N HIS A 494 -10.38 17.63 -10.29
CA HIS A 494 -9.15 18.16 -9.72
C HIS A 494 -9.10 17.90 -8.24
N VAL A 495 -8.59 16.72 -7.97
CA VAL A 495 -7.86 16.49 -6.74
C VAL A 495 -6.67 17.43 -6.69
N GLN A 496 -6.63 18.27 -5.67
CA GLN A 496 -5.48 19.11 -5.41
C GLN A 496 -4.57 18.40 -4.40
N THR A 497 -3.45 17.88 -4.90
CA THR A 497 -2.32 17.51 -4.06
C THR A 497 -1.39 18.71 -3.93
N TYR A 498 -0.97 19.00 -2.71
CA TYR A 498 -0.06 20.08 -2.39
C TYR A 498 1.28 19.51 -1.93
N SER A 499 2.38 20.09 -2.41
CA SER A 499 3.72 19.67 -2.00
C SER A 499 4.09 20.22 -0.64
N LEU A 500 4.72 19.38 0.19
CA LEU A 500 5.38 19.79 1.42
C LEU A 500 6.83 20.22 1.11
N LEU A 501 7.35 21.11 1.95
CA LEU A 501 8.74 21.52 2.03
C LEU A 501 9.46 20.60 3.01
N ASN A 502 10.53 19.97 2.54
CA ASN A 502 11.48 19.28 3.41
C ASN A 502 12.33 20.31 4.15
N VAL A 503 12.29 20.26 5.47
CA VAL A 503 12.97 21.17 6.40
C VAL A 503 13.97 20.43 7.30
N ALA A 504 14.20 19.13 7.07
CA ALA A 504 15.14 18.33 7.86
C ALA A 504 16.60 18.56 7.49
N GLN A 505 16.90 19.09 6.31
CA GLN A 505 18.27 19.35 5.90
C GLN A 505 18.97 20.31 6.88
N ARG A 506 20.01 19.82 7.55
CA ARG A 506 20.97 20.67 8.26
C ARG A 506 21.81 21.40 7.22
N VAL A 507 21.46 22.64 6.94
CA VAL A 507 22.29 23.53 6.14
C VAL A 507 23.04 24.43 7.11
N THR A 508 24.38 24.39 7.08
CA THR A 508 25.21 25.32 7.84
C THR A 508 24.76 26.75 7.53
N ASP A 509 24.53 27.55 8.58
CA ASP A 509 23.97 28.92 8.52
C ASP A 509 22.47 29.03 8.16
N ASN A 510 21.72 27.92 8.16
CA ASN A 510 20.28 27.95 7.96
C ASN A 510 19.52 28.07 9.29
N PRO A 511 18.58 29.03 9.44
CA PRO A 511 17.77 29.17 10.65
C PRO A 511 16.80 28.01 10.92
N PHE A 512 16.67 27.04 10.00
CA PHE A 512 15.89 25.82 10.17
C PHE A 512 16.73 24.57 9.82
N GLY A 513 16.31 23.42 10.32
CA GLY A 513 17.00 22.15 10.13
C GLY A 513 16.80 21.18 11.30
N PHE A 514 17.33 19.98 11.13
CA PHE A 514 17.48 19.03 12.23
C PHE A 514 18.66 19.40 13.15
N PRO A 515 18.57 19.04 14.44
CA PRO A 515 19.61 19.30 15.41
C PRO A 515 20.91 18.57 15.10
N GLY A 516 21.98 19.07 15.71
CA GLY A 516 23.26 18.37 15.82
C GLY A 516 24.01 18.76 17.08
N ILE A 517 25.11 18.06 17.34
CA ILE A 517 26.06 18.40 18.40
C ILE A 517 27.47 18.23 17.82
N ASP A 518 28.26 19.31 17.86
CA ASP A 518 29.68 19.22 17.57
C ASP A 518 30.41 18.72 18.82
N VAL A 519 31.28 17.73 18.67
CA VAL A 519 31.95 17.04 19.78
C VAL A 519 33.46 17.17 19.67
N ALA A 520 34.11 17.58 20.75
CA ALA A 520 35.57 17.50 20.89
C ALA A 520 35.95 16.50 21.98
N LEU A 521 36.84 15.56 21.63
CA LEU A 521 37.36 14.54 22.54
C LEU A 521 38.81 14.86 22.92
N VAL A 522 39.12 14.87 24.21
CA VAL A 522 40.48 15.13 24.73
C VAL A 522 40.90 13.98 25.63
N ARG A 523 41.95 13.26 25.24
CA ARG A 523 42.58 12.23 26.09
C ARG A 523 43.43 12.89 27.17
N LYS A 524 43.27 12.46 28.42
CA LYS A 524 44.00 12.97 29.60
C LYS A 524 44.94 11.94 30.22
#